data_AF-A0A4Q2XFZ5-F1
#
_entry.id   AF-A0A4Q2XFZ5-F1
#
_cell.length_a   1.000
_cell.length_b   1.000
_cell.length_c   1.000
_cell.angle_alpha   90.00
_cell.angle_beta   90.00
_cell.angle_gamma   90.00
#
_symmetry.space_group_name_H-M   'P 1'
#
loop_
_entity.id
_entity.type
_entity.pdbx_description
1 polymer ?
#
loop_
_entity_poly.entity_id
_entity_poly.type
_entity_poly.pdbx_seq_one_letter_code
_entity_poly.pdbx_strand_id
1 'polypeptide(L)'
;MLPWLLGGAVGAAGIMQGLHWRSTAAPQGDVAGLEKQLRIATEENEMLKRENESLRSLAQGGGELSVPQEFIDRVEKEFGLRFLSTPVMHRLASEELRDRISAAFESRFGPTGLDDRQEAYKLIGWLRPEDDYLAQLSAVRSLGALGWFDDVTGEGWATDKVDLKNIPDQAVLVRLLSRILLNQHFPPPPAYPGDDAARAREALHQGAASGAEARFYTEHARAGFMPMKTNAEVTVLMDSLSPFLRGLVLFPTTEGKGLTDTLHVQGNDKLQATFRSPPQTTRGILRPAEPVTEPVALDLPPTPEDPFLTETAGLLGLRLWLPPDADASIVPAWKNDRYVFFPDGEQSVAVLWDIELESSTATDKLEAVALGTIASLAGQEQHVKTGEIVISSSKRHLALARVSPTRLRFLNTFLPATAEGLLPR
;
A
#
# COMPACT_ATOMS: atom_id res chain seq x y z
N MET A 1 -6.67 48.02 37.92
CA MET A 1 -6.54 47.58 36.52
C MET A 1 -7.13 46.19 36.24
N LEU A 2 -7.98 45.64 37.10
CA LEU A 2 -8.78 44.43 36.83
C LEU A 2 -10.24 44.71 36.35
N PRO A 3 -10.89 45.85 36.66
CA PRO A 3 -12.27 46.10 36.19
C PRO A 3 -12.38 46.46 34.71
N TRP A 4 -11.31 46.95 34.08
CA TRP A 4 -11.32 47.38 32.67
C TRP A 4 -11.10 46.22 31.68
N LEU A 5 -10.48 45.12 32.12
CA LEU A 5 -10.28 43.93 31.30
C LEU A 5 -11.52 43.02 31.27
N LEU A 6 -12.36 43.06 32.30
CA LEU A 6 -13.65 42.35 32.33
C LEU A 6 -14.76 43.08 31.54
N GLY A 7 -14.72 44.40 31.43
CA GLY A 7 -15.65 45.17 30.59
C GLY A 7 -15.42 44.98 29.08
N GLY A 8 -14.17 44.78 28.65
CA GLY A 8 -13.83 44.52 27.24
C GLY A 8 -14.23 43.13 26.75
N ALA A 9 -14.15 42.11 27.61
CA ALA A 9 -14.50 40.73 27.27
C ALA A 9 -16.03 40.52 27.12
N VAL A 10 -16.85 41.22 27.91
CA VAL A 10 -18.32 41.15 27.81
C VAL A 10 -18.83 41.96 26.59
N GLY A 11 -18.15 43.04 26.20
CA GLY A 11 -18.47 43.80 24.98
C GLY A 11 -18.18 43.03 23.69
N ALA A 12 -17.07 42.29 23.63
CA ALA A 12 -16.72 41.48 22.46
C ALA A 12 -17.62 40.23 22.29
N ALA A 13 -18.03 39.60 23.38
CA ALA A 13 -18.97 38.47 23.36
C ALA A 13 -20.38 38.89 22.90
N GLY A 14 -20.84 40.09 23.28
CA GLY A 14 -22.11 40.65 22.82
C GLY A 14 -22.13 41.02 21.32
N ILE A 15 -21.01 41.48 20.77
CA ILE A 15 -20.87 41.77 19.33
C ILE A 15 -20.83 40.48 18.50
N MET A 16 -20.17 39.43 18.98
CA MET A 16 -20.16 38.13 18.29
C MET A 16 -21.51 37.41 18.34
N GLN A 17 -22.27 37.50 19.44
CA GLN A 17 -23.64 36.97 19.48
C GLN A 17 -24.61 37.79 18.60
N GLY A 18 -24.44 39.11 18.50
CA GLY A 18 -25.22 39.96 17.60
C GLY A 18 -24.97 39.71 16.11
N LEU A 19 -23.73 39.35 15.73
CA LEU A 19 -23.39 38.91 14.37
C LEU A 19 -23.95 37.52 14.04
N HIS A 20 -23.98 36.61 15.02
CA HIS A 20 -24.50 35.26 14.87
C HIS A 20 -26.04 35.18 14.72
N TRP A 21 -26.77 36.18 15.23
CA TRP A 21 -28.22 36.33 15.01
C TRP A 21 -28.57 37.07 13.73
N ARG A 22 -27.66 37.89 13.17
CA ARG A 22 -27.86 38.52 11.86
C ARG A 22 -27.54 37.61 10.68
N SER A 23 -26.75 36.55 10.86
CA SER A 23 -26.47 35.55 9.83
C SER A 23 -27.53 34.43 9.72
N THR A 24 -28.45 34.32 10.68
CA THR A 24 -29.55 33.33 10.66
C THR A 24 -30.85 33.87 10.04
N ALA A 25 -30.88 35.14 9.63
CA ALA A 25 -31.90 35.66 8.71
C ALA A 25 -31.48 35.35 7.27
N ALA A 26 -31.80 34.14 6.80
CA ALA A 26 -31.58 33.74 5.42
C ALA A 26 -32.35 34.66 4.45
N PRO A 27 -31.67 35.33 3.49
CA PRO A 27 -32.30 35.63 2.23
C PRO A 27 -32.38 34.30 1.47
N GLN A 28 -33.61 33.83 1.21
CA GLN A 28 -33.83 32.76 0.25
C GLN A 28 -33.22 33.14 -1.09
N GLY A 29 -32.23 32.36 -1.54
CA GLY A 29 -31.77 32.34 -2.93
C GLY A 29 -30.34 32.82 -3.16
N ASP A 30 -29.35 32.03 -2.73
CA ASP A 30 -28.10 31.88 -3.51
C ASP A 30 -27.32 30.60 -3.11
N VAL A 31 -27.91 29.42 -3.37
CA VAL A 31 -27.22 28.13 -3.16
C VAL A 31 -25.94 28.04 -4.01
N ALA A 32 -25.94 28.64 -5.20
CA ALA A 32 -24.77 28.71 -6.09
C ALA A 32 -23.65 29.60 -5.51
N GLY A 33 -24.00 30.70 -4.84
CA GLY A 33 -23.05 31.55 -4.10
C GLY A 33 -22.39 30.83 -2.94
N LEU A 34 -23.16 30.03 -2.18
CA LEU A 34 -22.64 29.21 -1.08
C LEU A 34 -21.75 28.06 -1.57
N GLU A 35 -22.11 27.39 -2.65
CA GLU A 35 -21.26 26.36 -3.28
C GLU A 35 -19.94 26.95 -3.79
N LYS A 36 -19.98 28.14 -4.38
CA LYS A 36 -18.77 28.86 -4.83
C LYS A 36 -17.88 29.24 -3.64
N GLN A 37 -18.45 29.70 -2.53
CA GLN A 37 -17.71 30.02 -1.31
C GLN A 37 -17.11 28.78 -0.65
N LEU A 38 -17.86 27.66 -0.60
CA LEU A 38 -17.36 26.39 -0.08
C LEU A 38 -16.18 25.88 -0.92
N ARG A 39 -16.27 25.99 -2.25
CA ARG A 39 -15.17 25.61 -3.15
C ARG A 39 -13.92 26.46 -2.92
N ILE A 40 -14.06 27.79 -2.85
CA ILE A 40 -12.94 28.70 -2.59
C ILE A 40 -12.31 28.42 -1.22
N ALA A 41 -13.14 28.24 -0.18
CA ALA A 41 -12.65 27.91 1.16
C ALA A 41 -11.97 26.52 1.23
N THR A 42 -12.37 25.58 0.38
CA THR A 42 -11.71 24.27 0.26
C THR A 42 -10.37 24.40 -0.46
N GLU A 43 -10.32 25.17 -1.56
CA GLU A 43 -9.08 25.48 -2.28
C GLU A 43 -8.08 26.22 -1.39
N GLU A 44 -8.53 27.19 -0.58
CA GLU A 44 -7.72 27.91 0.39
C GLU A 44 -7.23 27.00 1.53
N ASN A 45 -8.06 26.11 2.06
CA ASN A 45 -7.60 25.14 3.06
C ASN A 45 -6.54 24.18 2.50
N GLU A 46 -6.72 23.69 1.28
CA GLU A 46 -5.73 22.84 0.62
C GLU A 46 -4.45 23.60 0.28
N MET A 47 -4.53 24.90 -0.01
CA MET A 47 -3.36 25.77 -0.17
C MET A 47 -2.64 26.01 1.17
N LEU A 48 -3.37 26.34 2.23
CA LEU A 48 -2.82 26.62 3.56
C LEU A 48 -2.23 25.38 4.24
N LYS A 49 -2.77 24.18 3.96
CA LYS A 49 -2.15 22.91 4.37
C LYS A 49 -0.81 22.71 3.67
N ARG A 50 -0.77 22.89 2.34
CA ARG A 50 0.47 22.81 1.55
C ARG A 50 1.51 23.83 2.00
N GLU A 51 1.10 25.07 2.31
CA GLU A 51 2.01 26.09 2.84
C GLU A 51 2.50 25.74 4.26
N ASN A 52 1.62 25.25 5.15
CA ASN A 52 2.06 24.79 6.47
C ASN A 52 3.03 23.61 6.39
N GLU A 53 2.81 22.70 5.45
CA GLU A 53 3.63 21.52 5.25
C GLU A 53 4.98 21.86 4.60
N SER A 54 4.98 22.78 3.63
CA SER A 54 6.18 23.40 3.07
C SER A 54 6.99 24.16 4.13
N LEU A 55 6.32 24.91 5.02
CA LEU A 55 6.97 25.59 6.15
C LEU A 55 7.50 24.60 7.20
N ARG A 56 6.83 23.46 7.40
CA ARG A 56 7.35 22.35 8.23
C ARG A 56 8.56 21.69 7.58
N SER A 57 8.56 21.50 6.26
CA SER A 57 9.69 20.99 5.48
C SER A 57 10.90 21.92 5.57
N LEU A 58 10.68 23.23 5.44
CA LEU A 58 11.71 24.27 5.68
C LEU A 58 12.22 24.27 7.13
N ALA A 59 11.35 23.99 8.11
CA ALA A 59 11.73 23.90 9.51
C ALA A 59 12.51 22.61 9.86
N GLN A 60 12.43 21.57 9.01
CA GLN A 60 13.13 20.29 9.19
C GLN A 60 14.52 20.24 8.50
N GLY A 61 15.03 21.36 7.96
CA GLY A 61 16.43 21.45 7.52
C GLY A 61 16.73 20.91 6.12
N GLY A 62 15.73 20.39 5.40
CA GLY A 62 15.83 19.96 4.01
C GLY A 62 15.50 21.07 3.03
N GLY A 63 16.50 21.63 2.35
CA GLY A 63 16.24 22.60 1.26
C GLY A 63 15.51 21.95 0.08
N GLU A 64 14.81 22.75 -0.72
CA GLU A 64 14.22 22.28 -1.98
C GLU A 64 15.33 21.89 -2.98
N LEU A 65 15.22 20.72 -3.59
CA LEU A 65 16.08 20.29 -4.69
C LEU A 65 15.58 20.95 -5.98
N SER A 66 16.36 21.90 -6.51
CA SER A 66 16.08 22.44 -7.83
C SER A 66 16.16 21.33 -8.89
N VAL A 67 15.04 21.09 -9.57
CA VAL A 67 14.92 20.10 -10.65
C VAL A 67 15.23 20.76 -11.98
N PRO A 68 16.27 20.32 -12.71
CA PRO A 68 16.54 20.86 -14.05
C PRO A 68 15.40 20.56 -15.03
N GLN A 69 15.04 21.56 -15.85
CA GLN A 69 13.92 21.48 -16.79
C GLN A 69 14.03 20.31 -17.77
N GLU A 70 15.25 19.91 -18.14
CA GLU A 70 15.47 18.79 -19.05
C GLU A 70 14.90 17.46 -18.54
N PHE A 71 14.90 17.22 -17.22
CA PHE A 71 14.32 16.01 -16.62
C PHE A 71 12.80 16.09 -16.57
N ILE A 72 12.24 17.28 -16.38
CA ILE A 72 10.80 17.54 -16.45
C ILE A 72 10.31 17.24 -17.87
N ASP A 73 10.91 17.89 -18.88
CA ASP A 73 10.54 17.72 -20.29
C ASP A 73 10.67 16.28 -20.75
N ARG A 74 11.70 15.58 -20.26
CA ARG A 74 11.89 14.15 -20.52
C ARG A 74 10.72 13.32 -20.00
N VAL A 75 10.37 13.47 -18.72
CA VAL A 75 9.32 12.66 -18.08
C VAL A 75 7.94 12.99 -18.68
N GLU A 76 7.69 14.25 -19.02
CA GLU A 76 6.49 14.65 -19.76
C GLU A 76 6.39 13.95 -21.12
N LYS A 77 7.50 13.92 -21.87
CA LYS A 77 7.58 13.23 -23.16
C LYS A 77 7.39 11.72 -23.02
N GLU A 78 8.00 11.12 -22.00
CA GLU A 78 7.94 9.69 -21.69
C GLU A 78 6.49 9.20 -21.57
N PHE A 79 5.64 9.94 -20.86
CA PHE A 79 4.26 9.55 -20.61
C PHE A 79 3.22 10.24 -21.51
N GLY A 80 3.65 11.22 -22.32
CA GLY A 80 2.73 12.03 -23.13
C GLY A 80 1.78 12.86 -22.25
N LEU A 81 2.28 13.34 -21.11
CA LEU A 81 1.54 14.14 -20.12
C LEU A 81 2.33 15.42 -19.83
N ARG A 82 1.71 16.38 -19.15
CA ARG A 82 2.36 17.59 -18.61
C ARG A 82 2.18 17.64 -17.11
N PHE A 83 3.17 18.10 -16.36
CA PHE A 83 2.97 18.35 -14.94
C PHE A 83 1.83 19.37 -14.75
N LEU A 84 0.87 19.04 -13.87
CA LEU A 84 -0.23 19.93 -13.52
C LEU A 84 0.23 21.07 -12.60
N SER A 85 1.32 20.83 -11.88
CA SER A 85 2.03 21.80 -11.04
C SER A 85 3.51 21.45 -10.98
N THR A 86 4.37 22.42 -10.70
CA THR A 86 5.82 22.22 -10.58
C THR A 86 6.12 21.04 -9.65
N PRO A 87 6.93 20.06 -10.07
CA PRO A 87 7.27 18.92 -9.22
C PRO A 87 8.04 19.40 -7.99
N VAL A 88 7.54 19.05 -6.81
CA VAL A 88 8.18 19.37 -5.53
C VAL A 88 9.15 18.25 -5.17
N MET A 89 10.42 18.62 -5.00
CA MET A 89 11.49 17.71 -4.60
C MET A 89 12.23 18.31 -3.40
N HIS A 90 12.33 17.56 -2.31
CA HIS A 90 13.07 17.97 -1.13
C HIS A 90 14.42 17.27 -1.05
N ARG A 91 15.40 17.93 -0.43
CA ARG A 91 16.61 17.27 0.06
C ARG A 91 16.41 16.83 1.50
N LEU A 92 16.95 15.67 1.87
CA LEU A 92 17.05 15.24 3.27
C LEU A 92 18.40 14.60 3.54
N ALA A 93 18.78 14.49 4.81
CA ALA A 93 19.96 13.71 5.17
C ALA A 93 19.70 12.22 4.90
N SER A 94 20.71 11.50 4.43
CA SER A 94 20.57 10.08 4.08
C SER A 94 20.03 9.21 5.23
N GLU A 95 20.38 9.54 6.46
CA GLU A 95 19.96 8.87 7.69
C GLU A 95 18.47 9.09 8.03
N GLU A 96 17.87 10.20 7.58
CA GLU A 96 16.46 10.54 7.84
C GLU A 96 15.49 9.80 6.91
N LEU A 97 16.00 9.19 5.83
CA LEU A 97 15.18 8.57 4.80
C LEU A 97 14.32 7.42 5.35
N ARG A 98 14.90 6.62 6.24
CA ARG A 98 14.18 5.49 6.85
C ARG A 98 13.00 5.97 7.69
N ASP A 99 13.23 6.94 8.56
CA ASP A 99 12.21 7.48 9.46
C ASP A 99 11.07 8.14 8.66
N ARG A 100 11.41 8.83 7.57
CA ARG A 100 10.42 9.41 6.66
C ARG A 100 9.56 8.34 5.98
N ILE A 101 10.18 7.25 5.51
CA ILE A 101 9.45 6.12 4.91
C ILE A 101 8.55 5.46 5.96
N SER A 102 9.03 5.28 7.19
CA SER A 102 8.21 4.72 8.27
C SER A 102 6.98 5.59 8.57
N ALA A 103 7.18 6.90 8.72
CA ALA A 103 6.10 7.85 8.95
C ALA A 103 5.07 7.87 7.80
N ALA A 104 5.52 7.76 6.55
CA ALA A 104 4.63 7.69 5.39
C ALA A 104 3.76 6.42 5.42
N PHE A 105 4.34 5.27 5.79
CA PHE A 105 3.56 4.04 5.95
C PHE A 105 2.53 4.17 7.08
N GLU A 106 2.93 4.66 8.25
CA GLU A 106 2.00 4.86 9.38
C GLU A 106 0.85 5.80 9.00
N SER A 107 1.18 6.92 8.33
CA SER A 107 0.18 7.89 7.87
C SER A 107 -0.83 7.28 6.89
N ARG A 108 -0.39 6.33 6.05
CA ARG A 108 -1.25 5.70 5.04
C ARG A 108 -2.29 4.75 5.63
N PHE A 109 -1.93 4.00 6.67
CA PHE A 109 -2.81 2.98 7.26
C PHE A 109 -3.60 3.48 8.48
N GLY A 110 -3.24 4.65 8.99
CA GLY A 110 -3.87 5.24 10.17
C GLY A 110 -3.37 4.60 11.47
N PRO A 111 -3.95 5.02 12.62
CA PRO A 111 -3.59 4.48 13.93
C PRO A 111 -3.79 2.96 13.95
N THR A 112 -2.82 2.21 14.49
CA THR A 112 -2.76 0.74 14.59
C THR A 112 -2.81 -0.07 13.29
N GLY A 113 -3.13 0.54 12.14
CA GLY A 113 -3.39 -0.20 10.90
C GLY A 113 -2.23 -1.05 10.38
N LEU A 114 -0.98 -0.69 10.71
CA LEU A 114 0.21 -1.52 10.43
C LEU A 114 0.41 -2.63 11.45
N ASP A 115 0.18 -2.36 12.73
CA ASP A 115 0.29 -3.33 13.81
C ASP A 115 -0.74 -4.45 13.64
N ASP A 116 -1.99 -4.07 13.33
CA ASP A 116 -3.07 -5.03 13.11
C ASP A 116 -2.77 -5.92 11.88
N ARG A 117 -2.20 -5.35 10.81
CA ARG A 117 -1.74 -6.11 9.63
C ARG A 117 -0.58 -7.04 9.97
N GLN A 118 0.40 -6.55 10.74
CA GLN A 118 1.53 -7.37 11.17
C GLN A 118 1.04 -8.60 11.93
N GLU A 119 0.16 -8.41 12.91
CA GLU A 119 -0.37 -9.52 13.71
C GLU A 119 -1.23 -10.46 12.86
N ALA A 120 -2.10 -9.94 11.99
CA ALA A 120 -2.85 -10.77 11.05
C ALA A 120 -1.92 -11.60 10.15
N TYR A 121 -0.85 -11.00 9.61
CA TYR A 121 0.08 -11.69 8.71
C TYR A 121 0.93 -12.74 9.43
N LYS A 122 1.28 -12.52 10.70
CA LYS A 122 1.91 -13.54 11.56
C LYS A 122 0.96 -14.71 11.77
N LEU A 123 -0.32 -14.45 12.05
CA LEU A 123 -1.32 -15.50 12.26
C LEU A 123 -1.65 -16.30 11.00
N ILE A 124 -1.60 -15.67 9.82
CA ILE A 124 -1.74 -16.34 8.51
C ILE A 124 -0.48 -17.14 8.14
N GLY A 125 0.68 -16.78 8.69
CA GLY A 125 1.96 -17.39 8.40
C GLY A 125 2.73 -16.74 7.23
N TRP A 126 2.35 -15.52 6.84
CA TRP A 126 3.13 -14.72 5.89
C TRP A 126 4.38 -14.10 6.54
N LEU A 127 4.27 -13.72 7.82
CA LEU A 127 5.37 -13.20 8.62
C LEU A 127 5.78 -14.23 9.66
N ARG A 128 7.08 -14.27 9.96
CA ARG A 128 7.62 -15.05 11.06
C ARG A 128 7.33 -14.34 12.39
N PRO A 129 7.31 -15.04 13.54
CA PRO A 129 7.05 -14.42 14.84
C PRO A 129 7.97 -13.23 15.15
N GLU A 130 9.22 -13.31 14.74
CA GLU A 130 10.26 -12.29 14.94
C GLU A 130 10.27 -11.17 13.88
N ASP A 131 9.47 -11.29 12.82
CA ASP A 131 9.41 -10.25 11.79
C ASP A 131 8.72 -8.99 12.33
N ASP A 132 9.33 -7.85 12.00
CA ASP A 132 8.81 -6.50 12.26
C ASP A 132 8.48 -5.87 10.90
N TYR A 133 7.19 -5.79 10.62
CA TYR A 133 6.68 -5.43 9.31
C TYR A 133 7.13 -4.03 8.88
N LEU A 134 6.92 -3.03 9.75
CA LEU A 134 7.26 -1.64 9.45
C LEU A 134 8.76 -1.43 9.40
N ALA A 135 9.49 -1.96 10.39
CA ALA A 135 10.93 -1.75 10.49
C ALA A 135 11.67 -2.41 9.32
N GLN A 136 11.27 -3.62 8.92
CA GLN A 136 11.88 -4.35 7.80
C GLN A 136 11.49 -3.71 6.45
N LEU A 137 10.22 -3.33 6.25
CA LEU A 137 9.78 -2.68 5.01
C LEU A 137 10.42 -1.30 4.82
N SER A 138 10.62 -0.55 5.90
CA SER A 138 11.31 0.75 5.85
C SER A 138 12.81 0.58 5.63
N ALA A 139 13.44 -0.42 6.26
CA ALA A 139 14.86 -0.71 6.08
C ALA A 139 15.17 -1.08 4.62
N VAL A 140 14.41 -1.98 4.02
CA VAL A 140 14.66 -2.43 2.65
C VAL A 140 14.41 -1.34 1.60
N ARG A 141 13.46 -0.43 1.86
CA ARG A 141 13.17 0.71 0.96
C ARG A 141 14.13 1.88 1.13
N SER A 142 14.84 1.98 2.25
CA SER A 142 15.83 3.04 2.51
C SER A 142 17.26 2.59 2.21
N LEU A 143 17.61 1.32 2.40
CA LEU A 143 18.99 0.84 2.26
C LEU A 143 19.49 0.99 0.82
N GLY A 144 20.51 1.83 0.63
CA GLY A 144 21.08 2.14 -0.68
C GLY A 144 20.18 2.98 -1.58
N ALA A 145 19.02 3.44 -1.09
CA ALA A 145 18.13 4.31 -1.85
C ALA A 145 18.65 5.76 -1.80
N LEU A 146 18.69 6.40 -2.97
CA LEU A 146 19.04 7.82 -3.10
C LEU A 146 17.83 8.74 -3.04
N GLY A 147 16.63 8.19 -3.01
CA GLY A 147 15.41 8.96 -2.84
C GLY A 147 14.14 8.11 -2.82
N TRP A 148 13.06 8.76 -2.37
CA TRP A 148 11.76 8.18 -2.08
C TRP A 148 10.65 9.08 -2.62
N PHE A 149 9.52 8.48 -2.98
CA PHE A 149 8.30 9.19 -3.35
C PHE A 149 7.24 8.93 -2.29
N ASP A 150 6.71 9.99 -1.71
CA ASP A 150 5.65 9.92 -0.72
C ASP A 150 4.28 9.94 -1.42
N ASP A 151 3.54 8.83 -1.32
CA ASP A 151 2.22 8.70 -1.95
C ASP A 151 1.11 9.44 -1.20
N VAL A 152 1.36 9.83 0.06
CA VAL A 152 0.41 10.61 0.88
C VAL A 152 0.50 12.08 0.49
N THR A 153 1.70 12.66 0.41
CA THR A 153 1.88 14.08 0.06
C THR A 153 2.01 14.31 -1.44
N GLY A 154 2.41 13.31 -2.21
CA GLY A 154 2.68 13.43 -3.64
C GLY A 154 4.03 14.06 -3.97
N GLU A 155 4.93 14.14 -3.00
CA GLU A 155 6.24 14.80 -3.10
C GLU A 155 7.38 13.79 -3.26
N GLY A 156 8.48 14.25 -3.85
CA GLY A 156 9.71 13.49 -3.94
C GLY A 156 10.75 13.94 -2.93
N TRP A 157 11.52 12.98 -2.44
CA TRP A 157 12.54 13.15 -1.41
C TRP A 157 13.85 12.59 -1.96
N ALA A 158 14.90 13.39 -2.03
CA ALA A 158 16.22 13.00 -2.49
C ALA A 158 17.23 13.14 -1.35
N THR A 159 18.11 12.16 -1.19
CA THR A 159 19.17 12.25 -0.18
C THR A 159 20.20 13.30 -0.56
N ASP A 160 20.89 13.83 0.44
CA ASP A 160 22.04 14.72 0.32
C ASP A 160 23.20 14.16 -0.54
N LYS A 161 23.24 12.84 -0.73
CA LYS A 161 24.19 12.12 -1.59
C LYS A 161 23.91 12.23 -3.10
N VAL A 162 22.73 12.70 -3.50
CA VAL A 162 22.38 12.84 -4.92
C VAL A 162 23.26 13.90 -5.60
N ASP A 163 24.02 13.47 -6.59
CA ASP A 163 24.81 14.30 -7.49
C ASP A 163 24.31 14.15 -8.93
N LEU A 164 23.64 15.20 -9.42
CA LEU A 164 23.07 15.23 -10.78
C LEU A 164 24.12 15.26 -11.90
N LYS A 165 25.42 15.19 -11.60
CA LYS A 165 26.47 14.88 -12.59
C LYS A 165 26.57 13.39 -12.89
N ASN A 166 26.05 12.54 -12.00
CA ASN A 166 26.11 11.09 -12.10
C ASN A 166 24.84 10.55 -12.76
N ILE A 167 25.01 9.74 -13.80
CA ILE A 167 23.90 9.11 -14.55
C ILE A 167 22.99 8.26 -13.64
N PRO A 168 23.50 7.45 -12.68
CA PRO A 168 22.63 6.72 -11.74
C PRO A 168 21.68 7.63 -10.94
N ASP A 169 22.19 8.75 -10.45
CA ASP A 169 21.46 9.69 -9.61
C ASP A 169 20.43 10.46 -10.45
N GLN A 170 20.78 10.80 -11.69
CA GLN A 170 19.83 11.34 -12.67
C GLN A 170 18.69 10.33 -12.97
N ALA A 171 19.01 9.04 -13.07
CA ALA A 171 18.00 8.00 -13.28
C ALA A 171 17.02 7.88 -12.10
N VAL A 172 17.53 8.02 -10.86
CA VAL A 172 16.69 8.11 -9.65
C VAL A 172 15.78 9.33 -9.72
N LEU A 173 16.29 10.50 -10.14
CA LEU A 173 15.46 11.69 -10.33
C LEU A 173 14.36 11.46 -11.37
N VAL A 174 14.67 10.82 -12.51
CA VAL A 174 13.67 10.45 -13.52
C VAL A 174 12.59 9.53 -12.94
N ARG A 175 12.96 8.55 -12.12
CA ARG A 175 11.99 7.67 -11.44
C ARG A 175 11.08 8.46 -10.50
N LEU A 176 11.63 9.34 -9.68
CA LEU A 176 10.84 10.14 -8.72
C LEU A 176 9.91 11.12 -9.43
N LEU A 177 10.40 11.83 -10.46
CA LEU A 177 9.57 12.71 -11.28
C LEU A 177 8.45 11.95 -12.00
N SER A 178 8.72 10.73 -12.46
CA SER A 178 7.68 9.87 -13.05
C SER A 178 6.59 9.56 -12.04
N ARG A 179 6.94 9.26 -10.78
CA ARG A 179 5.96 9.04 -9.71
C ARG A 179 5.14 10.29 -9.42
N ILE A 180 5.76 11.46 -9.33
CA ILE A 180 5.08 12.74 -9.09
C ILE A 180 4.09 13.02 -10.25
N LEU A 181 4.55 12.92 -11.50
CA LEU A 181 3.69 13.16 -12.68
C LEU A 181 2.47 12.23 -12.69
N LEU A 182 2.70 10.93 -12.48
CA LEU A 182 1.63 9.94 -12.45
C LEU A 182 0.67 10.17 -11.28
N ASN A 183 1.17 10.60 -10.12
CA ASN A 183 0.32 10.93 -8.97
C ASN A 183 -0.54 12.18 -9.20
N GLN A 184 -0.01 13.21 -9.88
CA GLN A 184 -0.78 14.41 -10.21
C GLN A 184 -1.96 14.10 -11.14
N HIS A 185 -1.76 13.23 -12.15
CA HIS A 185 -2.82 12.89 -13.11
C HIS A 185 -3.75 11.79 -12.64
N PHE A 186 -3.22 10.85 -11.86
CA PHE A 186 -3.92 9.66 -11.43
C PHE A 186 -3.66 9.47 -9.93
N PRO A 187 -4.22 10.33 -9.05
CA PRO A 187 -4.00 10.22 -7.61
C PRO A 187 -4.65 8.96 -7.04
N PRO A 188 -4.23 8.49 -5.85
CA PRO A 188 -4.96 7.43 -5.15
C PRO A 188 -6.40 7.87 -4.84
N PRO A 189 -7.34 6.92 -4.73
CA PRO A 189 -8.69 7.23 -4.27
C PRO A 189 -8.65 7.84 -2.85
N PRO A 190 -9.59 8.75 -2.49
CA PRO A 190 -9.59 9.38 -1.18
C PRO A 190 -9.74 8.41 -0.01
N ALA A 191 -10.43 7.28 -0.23
CA ALA A 191 -10.56 6.21 0.73
C ALA A 191 -9.57 5.09 0.41
N TYR A 192 -9.06 4.43 1.46
CA TYR A 192 -8.18 3.27 1.30
C TYR A 192 -8.92 2.15 0.54
N PRO A 193 -8.42 1.70 -0.62
CA PRO A 193 -9.15 0.77 -1.50
C PRO A 193 -9.04 -0.70 -1.06
N GLY A 194 -8.34 -0.99 0.03
CA GLY A 194 -7.97 -2.34 0.46
C GLY A 194 -6.58 -2.76 -0.02
N ASP A 195 -5.98 -3.74 0.67
CA ASP A 195 -4.60 -4.19 0.50
C ASP A 195 -4.26 -4.62 -0.94
N ASP A 196 -5.12 -5.44 -1.56
CA ASP A 196 -4.87 -5.98 -2.90
C ASP A 196 -4.92 -4.89 -3.98
N ALA A 197 -5.95 -4.05 -3.96
CA ALA A 197 -6.10 -2.92 -4.88
C ALA A 197 -4.96 -1.90 -4.69
N ALA A 198 -4.61 -1.61 -3.44
CA ALA A 198 -3.48 -0.75 -3.08
C ALA A 198 -2.15 -1.26 -3.66
N ARG A 199 -1.88 -2.57 -3.55
CA ARG A 199 -0.67 -3.21 -4.10
C ARG A 199 -0.66 -3.21 -5.63
N ALA A 200 -1.81 -3.51 -6.26
CA ALA A 200 -1.95 -3.51 -7.71
C ALA A 200 -1.69 -2.12 -8.29
N ARG A 201 -2.26 -1.08 -7.66
CA ARG A 201 -2.03 0.32 -8.02
C ARG A 201 -0.58 0.73 -7.83
N GLU A 202 0.03 0.38 -6.71
CA GLU A 202 1.44 0.68 -6.45
C GLU A 202 2.34 0.02 -7.49
N ALA A 203 2.03 -1.22 -7.89
CA ALA A 203 2.76 -1.90 -8.95
C ALA A 203 2.64 -1.21 -10.31
N LEU A 204 1.47 -0.67 -10.65
CA LEU A 204 1.29 0.10 -11.87
C LEU A 204 2.13 1.40 -11.85
N HIS A 205 2.08 2.17 -10.76
CA HIS A 205 2.80 3.44 -10.64
C HIS A 205 4.32 3.24 -10.55
N GLN A 206 4.78 2.35 -9.66
CA GLN A 206 6.21 2.07 -9.48
C GLN A 206 6.79 1.37 -10.69
N GLY A 207 6.03 0.46 -11.29
CA GLY A 207 6.44 -0.26 -12.50
C GLY A 207 6.76 0.70 -13.63
N ALA A 208 5.86 1.63 -13.90
CA ALA A 208 6.01 2.62 -14.96
C ALA A 208 7.22 3.55 -14.70
N ALA A 209 7.38 4.00 -13.46
CA ALA A 209 8.53 4.81 -13.06
C ALA A 209 9.86 4.04 -13.17
N SER A 210 9.87 2.75 -12.83
CA SER A 210 11.03 1.86 -12.99
C SER A 210 11.33 1.56 -14.47
N GLY A 211 10.30 1.51 -15.32
CA GLY A 211 10.44 1.43 -16.77
C GLY A 211 11.10 2.67 -17.35
N ALA A 212 10.66 3.86 -16.94
CA ALA A 212 11.26 5.14 -17.35
C ALA A 212 12.74 5.24 -16.92
N GLU A 213 13.05 4.83 -15.69
CA GLU A 213 14.44 4.72 -15.19
C GLU A 213 15.28 3.76 -16.06
N ALA A 214 14.78 2.56 -16.35
CA ALA A 214 15.50 1.58 -17.17
C ALA A 214 15.75 2.06 -18.61
N ARG A 215 14.79 2.79 -19.20
CA ARG A 215 14.96 3.42 -20.52
C ARG A 215 15.98 4.55 -20.48
N PHE A 216 16.00 5.36 -19.42
CA PHE A 216 17.04 6.37 -19.21
C PHE A 216 18.44 5.74 -19.17
N TYR A 217 18.61 4.65 -18.43
CA TYR A 217 19.88 3.90 -18.43
C TYR A 217 20.25 3.36 -19.81
N THR A 218 19.27 2.81 -20.54
CA THR A 218 19.50 2.24 -21.87
C THR A 218 19.98 3.29 -22.87
N GLU A 219 19.44 4.51 -22.81
CA GLU A 219 19.89 5.63 -23.65
C GLU A 219 21.32 6.05 -23.33
N HIS A 220 21.67 6.12 -22.04
CA HIS A 220 23.02 6.50 -21.62
C HIS A 220 24.06 5.38 -21.80
N ALA A 221 23.65 4.11 -21.73
CA ALA A 221 24.52 2.98 -22.01
C ALA A 221 25.01 2.99 -23.46
N ARG A 222 24.17 3.44 -24.40
CA ARG A 222 24.57 3.68 -25.80
C ARG A 222 25.63 4.77 -25.94
N ALA A 223 25.75 5.66 -24.95
CA ALA A 223 26.77 6.70 -24.85
C ALA A 223 28.01 6.26 -24.05
N GLY A 224 28.13 4.97 -23.69
CA GLY A 224 29.32 4.39 -23.03
C GLY A 224 29.21 4.26 -21.51
N PHE A 225 28.05 4.56 -20.90
CA PHE A 225 27.82 4.29 -19.49
C PHE A 225 27.62 2.79 -19.22
N MET A 226 28.21 2.27 -18.13
CA MET A 226 27.98 0.90 -17.66
C MET A 226 27.18 0.95 -16.35
N PRO A 227 26.02 0.29 -16.25
CA PRO A 227 25.23 0.29 -15.03
C PRO A 227 25.99 -0.30 -13.83
N MET A 228 25.64 0.18 -12.64
CA MET A 228 26.32 -0.17 -11.39
C MET A 228 26.21 -1.66 -11.02
N LYS A 229 27.22 -2.13 -10.28
CA LYS A 229 27.23 -3.46 -9.65
C LYS A 229 26.22 -3.52 -8.50
N THR A 230 25.72 -4.72 -8.23
CA THR A 230 24.79 -5.04 -7.14
C THR A 230 25.36 -4.61 -5.78
N ASN A 231 24.52 -4.00 -4.94
CA ASN A 231 24.87 -3.68 -3.56
C ASN A 231 24.74 -4.95 -2.67
N ALA A 232 25.87 -5.45 -2.17
CA ALA A 232 25.92 -6.66 -1.34
C ALA A 232 25.09 -6.56 -0.06
N GLU A 233 25.03 -5.37 0.57
CA GLU A 233 24.24 -5.16 1.79
C GLU A 233 22.74 -5.31 1.52
N VAL A 234 22.28 -4.78 0.39
CA VAL A 234 20.89 -4.92 -0.06
C VAL A 234 20.56 -6.39 -0.33
N THR A 235 21.47 -7.14 -0.95
CA THR A 235 21.28 -8.59 -1.17
C THR A 235 21.15 -9.34 0.16
N VAL A 236 22.05 -9.10 1.12
CA VAL A 236 21.99 -9.74 2.44
C VAL A 236 20.70 -9.39 3.17
N LEU A 237 20.28 -8.12 3.16
CA LEU A 237 19.03 -7.70 3.78
C LEU A 237 17.84 -8.40 3.11
N MET A 238 17.76 -8.39 1.78
CA MET A 238 16.69 -9.07 1.03
C MET A 238 16.62 -10.57 1.34
N ASP A 239 17.77 -11.22 1.47
CA ASP A 239 17.85 -12.65 1.81
C ASP A 239 17.40 -12.96 3.24
N SER A 240 17.51 -11.99 4.15
CA SER A 240 17.03 -12.12 5.53
C SER A 240 15.51 -11.99 5.68
N LEU A 241 14.81 -11.37 4.70
CA LEU A 241 13.37 -11.16 4.73
C LEU A 241 12.59 -12.46 4.47
N SER A 242 11.39 -12.55 5.06
CA SER A 242 10.43 -13.59 4.73
C SER A 242 10.07 -13.56 3.23
N PRO A 243 9.68 -14.71 2.64
CA PRO A 243 9.26 -14.76 1.23
C PRO A 243 8.16 -13.75 0.91
N PHE A 244 7.23 -13.54 1.84
CA PHE A 244 6.15 -12.57 1.71
C PHE A 244 6.69 -11.14 1.61
N LEU A 245 7.51 -10.69 2.56
CA LEU A 245 8.08 -9.33 2.54
C LEU A 245 8.93 -9.08 1.30
N ARG A 246 9.78 -10.04 0.95
CA ARG A 246 10.61 -9.97 -0.27
C ARG A 246 9.73 -9.83 -1.51
N GLY A 247 8.64 -10.60 -1.56
CA GLY A 247 7.65 -10.53 -2.63
C GLY A 247 6.96 -9.18 -2.72
N LEU A 248 6.50 -8.62 -1.61
CA LEU A 248 5.86 -7.30 -1.56
C LEU A 248 6.79 -6.18 -2.04
N VAL A 249 8.08 -6.27 -1.70
CA VAL A 249 9.09 -5.27 -2.10
C VAL A 249 9.39 -5.35 -3.60
N LEU A 250 9.56 -6.56 -4.13
CA LEU A 250 9.95 -6.76 -5.53
C LEU A 250 8.80 -6.57 -6.50
N PHE A 251 7.58 -6.98 -6.11
CA PHE A 251 6.41 -7.04 -6.99
C PHE A 251 6.18 -5.78 -7.84
N PRO A 252 6.25 -4.55 -7.30
CA PRO A 252 6.07 -3.35 -8.11
C PRO A 252 7.15 -3.16 -9.19
N THR A 253 8.40 -3.50 -8.87
CA THR A 253 9.56 -3.30 -9.76
C THR A 253 9.82 -4.45 -10.73
N THR A 254 9.21 -5.62 -10.49
CA THR A 254 9.32 -6.80 -11.36
C THR A 254 8.06 -6.98 -12.21
N GLU A 255 6.95 -7.37 -11.59
CA GLU A 255 5.69 -7.66 -12.28
C GLU A 255 5.00 -6.37 -12.74
N GLY A 256 4.96 -5.35 -11.88
CA GLY A 256 4.44 -4.03 -12.22
C GLY A 256 5.18 -3.40 -13.40
N LYS A 257 6.51 -3.45 -13.36
CA LYS A 257 7.37 -3.01 -14.48
C LYS A 257 7.07 -3.81 -15.76
N GLY A 258 7.00 -5.14 -15.68
CA GLY A 258 6.69 -6.00 -16.83
C GLY A 258 5.36 -5.66 -17.51
N LEU A 259 4.31 -5.41 -16.72
CA LEU A 259 3.03 -4.91 -17.24
C LEU A 259 3.20 -3.54 -17.92
N THR A 260 3.78 -2.57 -17.21
CA THR A 260 3.84 -1.17 -17.68
C THR A 260 4.74 -1.01 -18.91
N ASP A 261 5.81 -1.80 -19.04
CA ASP A 261 6.63 -1.85 -20.25
C ASP A 261 5.84 -2.40 -21.44
N THR A 262 5.04 -3.44 -21.22
CA THR A 262 4.13 -3.98 -22.26
C THR A 262 3.12 -2.93 -22.71
N LEU A 263 2.49 -2.23 -21.76
CA LEU A 263 1.53 -1.15 -22.05
C LEU A 263 2.20 0.03 -22.77
N HIS A 264 3.42 0.38 -22.37
CA HIS A 264 4.19 1.44 -23.02
C HIS A 264 4.51 1.12 -24.48
N VAL A 265 4.89 -0.13 -24.79
CA VAL A 265 5.09 -0.60 -26.18
C VAL A 265 3.79 -0.56 -27.00
N GLN A 266 2.63 -0.77 -26.36
CA GLN A 266 1.32 -0.64 -26.99
C GLN A 266 0.88 0.82 -27.22
N GLY A 267 1.62 1.79 -26.68
CA GLY A 267 1.39 3.22 -26.85
C GLY A 267 0.81 3.92 -25.62
N ASN A 268 1.07 5.24 -25.53
CA ASN A 268 0.68 6.05 -24.37
C ASN A 268 -0.83 6.07 -24.11
N ASP A 269 -1.67 5.97 -25.15
CA ASP A 269 -3.12 5.91 -24.97
C ASP A 269 -3.54 4.70 -24.12
N LYS A 270 -2.93 3.54 -24.38
CA LYS A 270 -3.24 2.30 -23.66
C LYS A 270 -2.67 2.32 -22.23
N LEU A 271 -1.46 2.85 -22.07
CA LEU A 271 -0.84 3.07 -20.77
C LEU A 271 -1.70 4.01 -19.91
N GLN A 272 -2.05 5.19 -20.41
CA GLN A 272 -2.87 6.17 -19.70
C GLN A 272 -4.29 5.67 -19.43
N ALA A 273 -4.91 4.93 -20.36
CA ALA A 273 -6.20 4.29 -20.11
C ALA A 273 -6.15 3.33 -18.91
N THR A 274 -5.05 2.58 -18.78
CA THR A 274 -4.83 1.69 -17.63
C THR A 274 -4.63 2.47 -16.34
N PHE A 275 -3.99 3.64 -16.37
CA PHE A 275 -3.91 4.50 -15.18
C PHE A 275 -5.25 5.12 -14.77
N ARG A 276 -6.12 5.45 -15.74
CA ARG A 276 -7.49 5.95 -15.46
C ARG A 276 -8.40 4.85 -14.88
N SER A 277 -8.15 3.60 -15.26
CA SER A 277 -8.88 2.43 -14.78
C SER A 277 -7.89 1.36 -14.30
N PRO A 278 -7.23 1.59 -13.15
CA PRO A 278 -6.18 0.71 -12.67
C PRO A 278 -6.73 -0.66 -12.30
N PRO A 279 -5.91 -1.72 -12.42
CA PRO A 279 -6.26 -3.03 -11.89
C PRO A 279 -6.65 -2.96 -10.42
N GLN A 280 -7.80 -3.53 -10.08
CA GLN A 280 -8.33 -3.56 -8.70
C GLN A 280 -7.79 -4.73 -7.88
N THR A 281 -7.02 -5.62 -8.51
CA THR A 281 -6.45 -6.80 -7.87
C THR A 281 -5.04 -7.05 -8.40
N THR A 282 -4.19 -7.67 -7.59
CA THR A 282 -2.86 -8.11 -8.02
C THR A 282 -2.93 -9.17 -9.13
N ARG A 283 -4.08 -9.85 -9.31
CA ARG A 283 -4.34 -10.69 -10.50
C ARG A 283 -4.24 -9.89 -11.80
N GLY A 284 -4.77 -8.67 -11.85
CA GLY A 284 -4.68 -7.85 -13.06
C GLY A 284 -3.26 -7.42 -13.43
N ILE A 285 -2.32 -7.45 -12.48
CA ILE A 285 -0.88 -7.22 -12.73
C ILE A 285 -0.19 -8.51 -13.17
N LEU A 286 -0.46 -9.62 -12.48
CA LEU A 286 0.19 -10.92 -12.70
C LEU A 286 -0.36 -11.66 -13.94
N ARG A 287 -1.59 -11.33 -14.37
CA ARG A 287 -2.33 -12.01 -15.43
C ARG A 287 -3.01 -10.98 -16.36
N PRO A 288 -2.26 -10.05 -16.97
CA PRO A 288 -2.85 -8.90 -17.68
C PRO A 288 -3.54 -9.26 -19.00
N ALA A 289 -3.34 -10.47 -19.52
CA ALA A 289 -4.01 -10.97 -20.72
C ALA A 289 -5.39 -11.60 -20.44
N GLU A 290 -5.69 -11.89 -19.17
CA GLU A 290 -6.98 -12.45 -18.79
C GLU A 290 -8.03 -11.33 -18.65
N PRO A 291 -9.33 -11.62 -18.89
CA PRO A 291 -10.39 -10.63 -18.69
C PRO A 291 -10.36 -10.09 -17.26
N VAL A 292 -10.54 -8.79 -17.12
CA VAL A 292 -10.70 -8.15 -15.81
C VAL A 292 -12.04 -8.60 -15.22
N THR A 293 -11.98 -9.50 -14.25
CA THR A 293 -13.14 -9.85 -13.43
C THR A 293 -13.17 -8.91 -12.24
N GLU A 294 -14.30 -8.25 -12.00
CA GLU A 294 -14.48 -7.46 -10.77
C GLU A 294 -14.38 -8.39 -9.55
N PRO A 295 -13.60 -8.01 -8.52
CA PRO A 295 -13.52 -8.82 -7.31
C PRO A 295 -14.89 -8.88 -6.62
N VAL A 296 -15.45 -10.08 -6.51
CA VAL A 296 -16.74 -10.32 -5.83
C VAL A 296 -16.48 -10.62 -4.37
N ALA A 297 -16.81 -9.69 -3.47
CA ALA A 297 -16.61 -9.87 -2.03
C ALA A 297 -17.14 -11.23 -1.55
N LEU A 298 -16.28 -11.98 -0.84
CA LEU A 298 -16.68 -13.23 -0.22
C LEU A 298 -17.52 -12.93 1.02
N ASP A 299 -18.68 -13.56 1.12
CA ASP A 299 -19.48 -13.55 2.34
C ASP A 299 -18.78 -14.40 3.41
N LEU A 300 -18.52 -13.77 4.56
CA LEU A 300 -17.83 -14.36 5.69
C LEU A 300 -18.80 -14.54 6.86
N PRO A 301 -18.60 -15.56 7.71
CA PRO A 301 -19.41 -15.71 8.91
C PRO A 301 -19.25 -14.47 9.79
N PRO A 302 -20.29 -14.11 10.58
CA PRO A 302 -20.16 -13.02 11.54
C PRO A 302 -19.08 -13.36 12.56
N THR A 303 -18.19 -12.41 12.84
CA THR A 303 -17.22 -12.51 13.93
C THR A 303 -17.91 -12.26 15.29
N PRO A 304 -17.36 -12.80 16.39
CA PRO A 304 -17.91 -12.57 17.74
C PRO A 304 -17.94 -11.09 18.14
N GLU A 305 -16.96 -10.33 17.68
CA GLU A 305 -16.77 -8.90 17.94
C GLU A 305 -16.45 -8.17 16.63
N ASP A 306 -16.52 -6.83 16.66
CA ASP A 306 -16.19 -6.00 15.50
C ASP A 306 -14.72 -6.22 15.08
N PRO A 307 -14.46 -6.45 13.79
CA PRO A 307 -13.11 -6.74 13.32
C PRO A 307 -12.24 -5.48 13.33
N PHE A 308 -10.94 -5.66 13.63
CA PHE A 308 -9.94 -4.60 13.48
C PHE A 308 -9.69 -4.29 12.00
N LEU A 309 -9.69 -5.33 11.16
CA LEU A 309 -9.53 -5.18 9.71
C LEU A 309 -10.27 -6.27 8.96
N THR A 310 -10.70 -5.93 7.76
CA THR A 310 -11.24 -6.87 6.79
C THR A 310 -10.70 -6.54 5.41
N GLU A 311 -9.91 -7.44 4.85
CA GLU A 311 -9.04 -7.16 3.71
C GLU A 311 -8.99 -8.35 2.74
N THR A 312 -8.37 -8.13 1.58
CA THR A 312 -8.14 -9.16 0.56
C THR A 312 -6.63 -9.29 0.36
N ALA A 313 -6.11 -10.52 0.39
CA ALA A 313 -4.68 -10.75 0.17
C ALA A 313 -4.31 -10.63 -1.32
N GLY A 314 -5.25 -11.04 -2.18
CA GLY A 314 -5.09 -11.08 -3.61
C GLY A 314 -4.33 -12.30 -4.10
N LEU A 315 -4.23 -12.41 -5.43
CA LEU A 315 -3.42 -13.43 -6.08
C LEU A 315 -1.96 -13.39 -5.61
N LEU A 316 -1.42 -12.19 -5.38
CA LEU A 316 -0.07 -12.02 -4.85
C LEU A 316 0.07 -12.63 -3.45
N GLY A 317 -0.88 -12.37 -2.55
CA GLY A 317 -0.88 -12.91 -1.20
C GLY A 317 -0.88 -14.44 -1.19
N LEU A 318 -1.74 -15.05 -2.02
CA LEU A 318 -1.74 -16.51 -2.19
C LEU A 318 -0.42 -17.01 -2.78
N ARG A 319 0.09 -16.40 -3.86
CA ARG A 319 1.36 -16.80 -4.49
C ARG A 319 2.53 -16.78 -3.50
N LEU A 320 2.57 -15.79 -2.62
CA LEU A 320 3.64 -15.62 -1.63
C LEU A 320 3.45 -16.47 -0.37
N TRP A 321 2.25 -17.01 -0.14
CA TRP A 321 1.96 -17.97 0.93
C TRP A 321 2.38 -19.39 0.57
N LEU A 322 2.28 -19.74 -0.71
CA LEU A 322 2.59 -21.08 -1.19
C LEU A 322 4.10 -21.37 -1.11
N PRO A 323 4.50 -22.58 -0.71
CA PRO A 323 5.91 -22.99 -0.77
C PRO A 323 6.37 -23.10 -2.24
N PRO A 324 7.69 -23.02 -2.51
CA PRO A 324 8.23 -22.98 -3.87
C PRO A 324 7.88 -24.20 -4.75
N ASP A 325 7.61 -25.35 -4.13
CA ASP A 325 7.28 -26.62 -4.75
C ASP A 325 5.76 -26.87 -4.84
N ALA A 326 4.92 -25.91 -4.43
CA ALA A 326 3.48 -26.00 -4.57
C ALA A 326 3.06 -26.19 -6.03
N ASP A 327 1.95 -26.91 -6.23
CA ASP A 327 1.43 -27.19 -7.56
C ASP A 327 1.10 -25.89 -8.31
N ALA A 328 1.73 -25.71 -9.47
CA ALA A 328 1.63 -24.51 -10.29
C ALA A 328 0.20 -24.22 -10.77
N SER A 329 -0.75 -25.16 -10.69
CA SER A 329 -2.15 -24.92 -11.05
C SER A 329 -2.94 -24.13 -9.99
N ILE A 330 -2.43 -24.01 -8.75
CA ILE A 330 -3.15 -23.33 -7.66
C ILE A 330 -3.29 -21.84 -7.94
N VAL A 331 -2.17 -21.16 -8.23
CA VAL A 331 -2.12 -19.71 -8.42
C VAL A 331 -3.04 -19.26 -9.58
N PRO A 332 -2.96 -19.83 -10.80
CA PRO A 332 -3.90 -19.54 -11.88
C PRO A 332 -5.38 -19.64 -11.53
N ALA A 333 -5.73 -20.54 -10.60
CA ALA A 333 -7.11 -20.83 -10.24
C ALA A 333 -7.66 -19.89 -9.16
N TRP A 334 -6.89 -18.97 -8.60
CA TRP A 334 -7.39 -18.03 -7.58
C TRP A 334 -8.54 -17.18 -8.10
N LYS A 335 -9.71 -17.26 -7.51
CA LYS A 335 -10.87 -16.46 -7.92
C LYS A 335 -11.01 -15.22 -7.05
N ASN A 336 -11.02 -15.40 -5.74
CA ASN A 336 -11.00 -14.32 -4.77
C ASN A 336 -10.57 -14.83 -3.39
N ASP A 337 -10.28 -13.91 -2.47
CA ASP A 337 -10.06 -14.22 -1.07
C ASP A 337 -10.46 -13.04 -0.16
N ARG A 338 -10.69 -13.35 1.12
CA ARG A 338 -11.03 -12.35 2.14
C ARG A 338 -10.53 -12.84 3.49
N TYR A 339 -9.77 -12.00 4.18
CA TYR A 339 -9.34 -12.26 5.55
C TYR A 339 -9.88 -11.20 6.51
N VAL A 340 -10.19 -11.64 7.73
CA VAL A 340 -10.66 -10.81 8.83
C VAL A 340 -9.75 -11.04 10.01
N PHE A 341 -9.26 -9.97 10.61
CA PHE A 341 -8.55 -10.01 11.89
C PHE A 341 -9.36 -9.25 12.93
N PHE A 342 -9.61 -9.91 14.06
CA PHE A 342 -10.64 -9.51 15.02
C PHE A 342 -10.24 -9.90 16.45
N PRO A 343 -10.83 -9.24 17.46
CA PRO A 343 -10.66 -9.63 18.86
C PRO A 343 -11.15 -11.06 19.11
N ASP A 344 -10.45 -11.79 19.97
CA ASP A 344 -10.82 -13.14 20.38
C ASP A 344 -10.78 -13.23 21.91
N GLY A 345 -11.65 -12.45 22.54
CA GLY A 345 -11.63 -12.14 23.96
C GLY A 345 -10.78 -10.91 24.29
N GLU A 346 -10.66 -10.59 25.59
CA GLU A 346 -10.12 -9.30 26.04
C GLU A 346 -8.65 -9.03 25.70
N GLN A 347 -7.83 -10.08 25.53
CA GLN A 347 -6.37 -9.96 25.37
C GLN A 347 -5.82 -10.78 24.21
N SER A 348 -6.70 -11.36 23.40
CA SER A 348 -6.35 -12.28 22.34
C SER A 348 -6.99 -11.82 21.04
N VAL A 349 -6.42 -12.28 19.94
CA VAL A 349 -6.84 -11.91 18.59
C VAL A 349 -6.89 -13.16 17.72
N ALA A 350 -7.71 -13.13 16.69
CA ALA A 350 -7.89 -14.23 15.75
C ALA A 350 -7.86 -13.73 14.31
N VAL A 351 -7.55 -14.64 13.39
CA VAL A 351 -7.68 -14.41 11.95
C VAL A 351 -8.48 -15.54 11.32
N LEU A 352 -9.37 -15.16 10.41
CA LEU A 352 -10.09 -16.05 9.50
C LEU A 352 -9.74 -15.64 8.08
N TRP A 353 -9.44 -16.60 7.21
CA TRP A 353 -9.13 -16.36 5.80
C TRP A 353 -9.86 -17.35 4.91
N ASP A 354 -10.80 -16.86 4.11
CA ASP A 354 -11.46 -17.64 3.07
C ASP A 354 -10.77 -17.42 1.72
N ILE A 355 -10.50 -18.52 1.01
CA ILE A 355 -9.90 -18.53 -0.32
C ILE A 355 -10.83 -19.31 -1.24
N GLU A 356 -11.27 -18.67 -2.33
CA GLU A 356 -12.07 -19.29 -3.38
C GLU A 356 -11.25 -19.47 -4.65
N LEU A 357 -11.27 -20.68 -5.20
CA LEU A 357 -10.63 -21.04 -6.46
C LEU A 357 -11.66 -21.35 -7.55
N GLU A 358 -11.22 -21.42 -8.80
CA GLU A 358 -12.07 -21.69 -9.96
C GLU A 358 -12.51 -23.16 -10.06
N SER A 359 -11.78 -24.10 -9.43
CA SER A 359 -12.08 -25.53 -9.52
C SER A 359 -11.84 -26.28 -8.23
N SER A 360 -12.59 -27.37 -8.03
CA SER A 360 -12.39 -28.27 -6.89
C SER A 360 -11.03 -28.95 -6.93
N THR A 361 -10.53 -29.31 -8.12
CA THR A 361 -9.19 -29.92 -8.26
C THR A 361 -8.08 -28.98 -7.78
N ALA A 362 -8.15 -27.69 -8.10
CA ALA A 362 -7.18 -26.72 -7.57
C ALA A 362 -7.36 -26.55 -6.05
N THR A 363 -8.60 -26.64 -5.56
CA THR A 363 -8.93 -26.53 -4.13
C THR A 363 -8.38 -27.72 -3.34
N ASP A 364 -8.44 -28.93 -3.88
CA ASP A 364 -7.85 -30.14 -3.29
C ASP A 364 -6.33 -30.01 -3.15
N LYS A 365 -5.67 -29.40 -4.14
CA LYS A 365 -4.22 -29.14 -4.11
C LYS A 365 -3.87 -28.06 -3.08
N LEU A 366 -4.65 -26.98 -3.02
CA LEU A 366 -4.46 -25.94 -2.01
C LEU A 366 -4.69 -26.48 -0.59
N GLU A 367 -5.69 -27.35 -0.41
CA GLU A 367 -5.98 -27.99 0.87
C GLU A 367 -4.76 -28.76 1.39
N ALA A 368 -4.11 -29.57 0.55
CA ALA A 368 -2.91 -30.30 0.93
C ALA A 368 -1.78 -29.37 1.42
N VAL A 369 -1.55 -28.25 0.73
CA VAL A 369 -0.57 -27.23 1.14
C VAL A 369 -0.97 -26.58 2.45
N ALA A 370 -2.24 -26.17 2.58
CA ALA A 370 -2.76 -25.47 3.74
C ALA A 370 -2.70 -26.31 5.03
N LEU A 371 -2.97 -27.61 4.93
CA LEU A 371 -2.81 -28.54 6.05
C LEU A 371 -1.33 -28.65 6.49
N GLY A 372 -0.40 -28.62 5.54
CA GLY A 372 1.04 -28.54 5.83
C GLY A 372 1.42 -27.25 6.57
N THR A 373 0.86 -26.11 6.15
CA THR A 373 1.07 -24.83 6.84
C THR A 373 0.51 -24.86 8.26
N ILE A 374 -0.68 -25.42 8.48
CA ILE A 374 -1.26 -25.57 9.83
C ILE A 374 -0.40 -26.47 10.71
N ALA A 375 0.06 -27.61 10.19
CA ALA A 375 0.94 -28.52 10.94
C ALA A 375 2.22 -27.79 11.39
N SER A 376 2.83 -27.02 10.48
CA SER A 376 4.01 -26.21 10.76
C SER A 376 3.74 -25.14 11.83
N LEU A 377 2.67 -24.35 11.70
CA LEU A 377 2.26 -23.34 12.68
C LEU A 377 1.92 -23.94 14.05
N ALA A 378 1.37 -25.16 14.08
CA ALA A 378 1.09 -25.89 15.31
C ALA A 378 2.35 -26.48 15.96
N GLY A 379 3.47 -26.55 15.24
CA GLY A 379 4.67 -27.26 15.66
C GLY A 379 4.48 -28.79 15.69
N GLN A 380 3.64 -29.33 14.82
CA GLN A 380 3.34 -30.76 14.74
C GLN A 380 3.94 -31.41 13.50
N GLU A 381 4.51 -32.61 13.67
CA GLU A 381 4.99 -33.45 12.56
C GLU A 381 3.87 -34.34 11.96
N GLN A 382 2.70 -34.37 12.59
CA GLN A 382 1.58 -35.24 12.21
C GLN A 382 0.73 -34.65 11.07
N HIS A 383 0.05 -35.54 10.35
CA HIS A 383 -0.93 -35.16 9.33
C HIS A 383 -2.20 -34.58 9.96
N VAL A 384 -2.34 -33.26 9.87
CA VAL A 384 -3.57 -32.53 10.16
C VAL A 384 -4.62 -32.87 9.10
N LYS A 385 -5.88 -33.03 9.52
CA LYS A 385 -7.01 -33.28 8.62
C LYS A 385 -7.93 -32.07 8.53
N THR A 386 -8.59 -31.93 7.39
CA THR A 386 -9.63 -30.93 7.20
C THR A 386 -10.79 -31.16 8.16
N GLY A 387 -11.24 -30.08 8.80
CA GLY A 387 -12.26 -30.07 9.85
C GLY A 387 -11.71 -30.35 11.27
N GLU A 388 -10.44 -30.74 11.40
CA GLU A 388 -9.81 -30.94 12.71
C GLU A 388 -9.28 -29.63 13.28
N ILE A 389 -9.50 -29.42 14.59
CA ILE A 389 -8.89 -28.32 15.35
C ILE A 389 -7.60 -28.83 15.97
N VAL A 390 -6.49 -28.22 15.58
CA VAL A 390 -5.15 -28.52 16.10
C VAL A 390 -4.75 -27.43 17.08
N ILE A 391 -4.19 -27.83 18.23
CA ILE A 391 -3.74 -26.90 19.25
C ILE A 391 -2.23 -26.73 19.15
N SER A 392 -1.77 -25.49 18.96
CA SER A 392 -0.35 -25.14 18.91
C SER A 392 0.29 -25.14 20.31
N SER A 393 1.62 -25.10 20.37
CA SER A 393 2.37 -24.88 21.61
C SER A 393 2.02 -23.57 22.32
N SER A 394 1.61 -22.54 21.56
CA SER A 394 1.11 -21.26 22.07
C SER A 394 -0.38 -21.29 22.43
N LYS A 395 -0.98 -22.48 22.55
CA LYS A 395 -2.39 -22.72 22.88
C LYS A 395 -3.39 -22.12 21.88
N ARG A 396 -2.97 -21.93 20.62
CA ARG A 396 -3.86 -21.45 19.56
C ARG A 396 -4.55 -22.62 18.89
N HIS A 397 -5.82 -22.44 18.57
CA HIS A 397 -6.66 -23.37 17.84
C HIS A 397 -6.59 -23.03 16.35
N LEU A 398 -5.95 -23.92 15.60
CA LEU A 398 -5.73 -23.84 14.17
C LEU A 398 -6.64 -24.83 13.46
N ALA A 399 -7.31 -24.41 12.39
CA ALA A 399 -8.17 -25.30 11.63
C ALA A 399 -8.22 -24.90 10.15
N LEU A 400 -8.42 -25.91 9.31
CA LEU A 400 -8.81 -25.74 7.91
C LEU A 400 -10.17 -26.40 7.71
N ALA A 401 -11.10 -25.67 7.10
CA ALA A 401 -12.39 -26.22 6.71
C ALA A 401 -12.66 -26.03 5.23
N ARG A 402 -13.37 -26.99 4.65
CA ARG A 402 -13.90 -26.89 3.30
C ARG A 402 -15.32 -26.34 3.35
N VAL A 403 -15.48 -25.07 2.97
CA VAL A 403 -16.77 -24.35 3.00
C VAL A 403 -17.63 -24.71 1.79
N SER A 404 -17.00 -24.98 0.65
CA SER A 404 -17.64 -25.47 -0.57
C SER A 404 -16.62 -26.29 -1.39
N PRO A 405 -17.01 -26.94 -2.50
CA PRO A 405 -16.06 -27.62 -3.38
C PRO A 405 -14.92 -26.73 -3.88
N THR A 406 -15.10 -25.40 -3.89
CA THR A 406 -14.14 -24.43 -4.41
C THR A 406 -13.63 -23.44 -3.37
N ARG A 407 -14.02 -23.59 -2.10
CA ARG A 407 -13.68 -22.61 -1.04
C ARG A 407 -13.14 -23.30 0.20
N LEU A 408 -11.97 -22.83 0.63
CA LEU A 408 -11.34 -23.21 1.90
C LEU A 408 -11.40 -22.05 2.89
N ARG A 409 -11.47 -22.39 4.17
CA ARG A 409 -11.38 -21.47 5.30
C ARG A 409 -10.24 -21.88 6.19
N PHE A 410 -9.26 -21.00 6.33
CA PHE A 410 -8.23 -21.08 7.34
C PHE A 410 -8.67 -20.29 8.58
N LEU A 411 -8.49 -20.86 9.77
CA LEU A 411 -8.77 -20.21 11.03
C LEU A 411 -7.58 -20.37 11.98
N ASN A 412 -7.21 -19.28 12.63
CA ASN A 412 -6.23 -19.26 13.71
C ASN A 412 -6.72 -18.38 14.85
N THR A 413 -7.19 -19.01 15.93
CA THR A 413 -7.87 -18.36 17.06
C THR A 413 -7.25 -18.82 18.39
N PHE A 414 -7.46 -18.08 19.47
CA PHE A 414 -7.07 -18.47 20.82
C PHE A 414 -8.20 -19.17 21.59
N LEU A 415 -9.45 -18.78 21.40
CA LEU A 415 -10.59 -19.33 22.12
C LEU A 415 -11.19 -20.57 21.41
N PRO A 416 -11.39 -21.69 22.12
CA PRO A 416 -12.04 -22.87 21.54
C PRO A 416 -13.45 -22.58 21.00
N ALA A 417 -14.23 -21.77 21.72
CA ALA A 417 -15.60 -21.42 21.33
C ALA A 417 -15.66 -20.68 19.99
N THR A 418 -14.67 -19.83 19.71
CA THR A 418 -14.54 -19.13 18.43
C THR A 418 -14.26 -20.12 17.30
N ALA A 419 -13.42 -21.13 17.54
CA ALA A 419 -13.18 -22.20 16.58
C ALA A 419 -14.45 -23.01 16.26
N GLU A 420 -15.19 -23.42 17.28
CA GLU A 420 -16.44 -24.17 17.11
C GLU A 420 -17.54 -23.34 16.41
N GLY A 421 -17.56 -22.02 16.59
CA GLY A 421 -18.56 -21.13 16.00
C GLY A 421 -18.30 -20.77 14.54
N LEU A 422 -17.04 -20.68 14.11
CA LEU A 422 -16.66 -20.17 12.77
C LEU A 422 -16.38 -21.28 11.74
N LEU A 423 -16.20 -22.52 12.19
CA LEU A 423 -16.08 -23.67 11.30
C LEU A 423 -17.48 -24.14 10.82
N PRO A 424 -17.63 -24.50 9.54
CA PRO A 424 -18.86 -25.10 9.05
C PRO A 424 -19.13 -26.43 9.77
N ARG A 425 -20.40 -26.67 10.12
CA ARG A 425 -20.85 -27.90 10.78
C ARG A 425 -21.00 -29.09 9.83
#